data_AF-A0A075C6W3-F1
#
_entry.id   AF-A0A075C6W3-F1
#
_cell.length_a   1.000
_cell.length_b   1.000
_cell.length_c   1.000
_cell.angle_alpha   90.00
_cell.angle_beta   90.00
_cell.angle_gamma   90.00
#
_symmetry.space_group_name_H-M   'P 1'
#
loop_
_entity.id
_entity.type
_entity.pdbx_description
1 polymer ?
#
loop_
_entity_poly.entity_id
_entity_poly.type
_entity_poly.pdbx_seq_one_letter_code
_entity_poly.pdbx_strand_id
1 'polypeptide(L)' 'GLQFPVGRIHRLLRKGNYAERVGAGAPVYLAAVMEYLAAEVLELAGNAARDNKKSRIIPRHLQTAIRNDEELN' A
#
# COMPACT_ATOMS: atom_id res chain seq x y z
N GLY A 1 -9.28 -11.46 -6.99
CA GLY A 1 -7.96 -11.24 -7.65
C GLY A 1 -7.42 -9.89 -7.18
N LEU A 2 -6.10 -9.72 -7.13
CA LEU A 2 -5.45 -8.49 -6.67
C LEU A 2 -5.49 -7.40 -7.74
N GLN A 3 -5.65 -6.14 -7.33
CA GLN A 3 -5.46 -4.96 -8.17
C GLN A 3 -3.97 -4.70 -8.44
N PHE A 4 -3.12 -4.99 -7.47
CA PHE A 4 -1.68 -4.77 -7.59
C PHE A 4 -1.06 -5.76 -8.59
N PRO A 5 -0.15 -5.30 -9.46
CA PRO A 5 0.37 -6.11 -10.56
C PRO A 5 1.42 -7.13 -10.09
N VAL A 6 0.98 -8.35 -9.77
CA VAL A 6 1.83 -9.49 -9.34
C VAL A 6 3.02 -9.70 -10.29
N GLY A 7 2.80 -9.69 -11.60
CA GLY A 7 3.89 -9.89 -12.59
C GLY A 7 4.95 -8.79 -12.56
N ARG A 8 4.55 -7.54 -12.29
CA ARG A 8 5.48 -6.41 -12.13
C ARG A 8 6.29 -6.58 -10.84
N ILE A 9 5.64 -6.96 -9.75
CA ILE A 9 6.29 -7.21 -8.45
C ILE A 9 7.30 -8.35 -8.57
N HIS A 10 6.95 -9.46 -9.22
CA HIS A 10 7.88 -10.56 -9.48
C HIS A 10 9.12 -10.08 -10.27
N ARG A 11 8.93 -9.26 -11.31
CA ARG A 11 10.05 -8.70 -12.07
C ARG A 11 10.95 -7.80 -11.20
N LEU A 12 10.36 -6.97 -10.34
CA LEU A 12 11.11 -6.09 -9.44
C LEU A 12 11.89 -6.89 -8.39
N LEU A 13 11.31 -7.96 -7.83
CA LEU A 13 12.00 -8.85 -6.89
C LEU A 13 13.25 -9.48 -7.52
N ARG A 14 13.17 -9.94 -8.78
CA ARG A 14 14.33 -10.49 -9.49
C ARG A 14 15.37 -9.42 -9.84
N LYS A 15 14.94 -8.22 -10.23
CA LYS A 15 15.86 -7.12 -10.57
C LYS A 15 16.55 -6.53 -9.34
N GLY A 16 15.92 -6.60 -8.17
CA GLY A 16 16.44 -6.06 -6.92
C GLY A 16 17.56 -6.88 -6.28
N ASN A 17 17.92 -8.05 -6.86
CA ASN A 17 18.97 -8.93 -6.34
C ASN A 17 18.79 -9.33 -4.85
N TYR A 18 17.54 -9.45 -4.38
CA TYR A 18 17.23 -9.83 -3.00
C TYR A 18 17.54 -11.30 -2.68
N ALA A 19 17.45 -12.17 -3.70
CA ALA A 19 17.78 -13.59 -3.63
C ALA A 19 18.10 -14.13 -5.03
N GLU A 20 18.86 -15.22 -5.11
CA GLU A 20 19.18 -15.89 -6.38
C GLU A 20 17.91 -16.49 -7.06
N ARG A 21 16.96 -16.97 -6.25
CA ARG A 21 15.68 -17.53 -6.72
C ARG A 21 14.51 -16.89 -5.99
N VAL A 22 13.45 -16.58 -6.73
CA VAL A 22 12.18 -16.06 -6.19
C VAL A 22 11.10 -17.12 -6.39
N GLY A 23 10.47 -17.56 -5.30
CA GLY A 23 9.39 -18.54 -5.35
C GLY A 23 8.12 -17.96 -5.99
N ALA A 24 7.32 -18.81 -6.64
CA ALA A 24 6.12 -18.38 -7.37
C ALA A 24 5.06 -17.69 -6.48
N GLY A 25 4.97 -18.07 -5.21
CA GLY A 25 4.03 -17.45 -4.25
C GLY A 25 4.51 -16.12 -3.66
N ALA A 26 5.82 -15.85 -3.66
CA ALA A 26 6.39 -14.62 -3.08
C ALA A 26 5.81 -13.32 -3.68
N PRO A 27 5.72 -13.15 -5.01
CA PRO A 27 5.15 -11.93 -5.58
C PRO A 27 3.63 -11.81 -5.36
N VAL A 28 2.92 -12.94 -5.19
CA VAL A 28 1.48 -12.93 -4.89
C VAL A 28 1.26 -12.43 -3.47
N TYR A 29 2.00 -12.98 -2.50
CA TYR A 29 1.92 -12.56 -1.11
C TYR A 29 2.31 -11.10 -0.93
N LEU A 30 3.43 -10.67 -1.53
CA LEU A 30 3.87 -9.28 -1.45
C LEU A 30 2.87 -8.33 -2.10
N ALA A 31 2.29 -8.69 -3.25
CA ALA A 31 1.23 -7.89 -3.87
C ALA A 31 0.00 -7.74 -2.95
N ALA A 32 -0.42 -8.82 -2.30
CA ALA A 32 -1.55 -8.80 -1.39
C ALA A 32 -1.29 -7.90 -0.18
N VAL A 33 -0.11 -8.00 0.44
CA VAL A 33 0.26 -7.17 1.58
C VAL A 33 0.39 -5.70 1.19
N MET A 34 1.02 -5.40 0.06
CA MET A 34 1.12 -4.02 -0.44
C MET A 34 -0.24 -3.41 -0.77
N GLU A 35 -1.16 -4.20 -1.33
CA GLU A 35 -2.52 -3.76 -1.63
C GLU A 35 -3.31 -3.51 -0.35
N TYR A 36 -3.20 -4.39 0.64
CA TYR A 36 -3.80 -4.21 1.95
C TYR A 36 -3.34 -2.92 2.63
N LEU A 37 -2.02 -2.71 2.73
CA LEU A 37 -1.46 -1.49 3.35
C LEU A 37 -1.87 -0.22 2.60
N ALA A 38 -1.92 -0.27 1.27
CA ALA A 38 -2.37 0.86 0.47
C ALA A 38 -3.86 1.16 0.69
N ALA A 39 -4.70 0.12 0.79
CA ALA A 39 -6.12 0.27 1.07
C ALA A 39 -6.36 0.90 2.44
N GLU A 40 -5.70 0.40 3.48
CA GLU A 40 -5.81 0.91 4.86
C GLU A 40 -5.47 2.41 4.94
N VAL A 41 -4.29 2.79 4.40
CA VAL A 41 -3.85 4.19 4.41
C VAL A 41 -4.81 5.09 3.60
N LEU A 42 -5.32 4.60 2.47
CA LEU A 42 -6.26 5.36 1.65
C LEU A 42 -7.64 5.49 2.30
N GLU A 43 -8.09 4.49 3.06
CA GLU A 43 -9.33 4.55 3.84
C GLU A 43 -9.23 5.64 4.91
N LEU A 44 -8.18 5.60 5.75
CA LEU A 44 -7.96 6.58 6.80
C LEU A 44 -7.78 8.00 6.23
N ALA A 45 -7.00 8.15 5.14
CA ALA A 45 -6.83 9.45 4.48
C ALA A 45 -8.11 9.94 3.78
N GLY A 46 -8.95 9.02 3.31
CA GLY A 46 -10.27 9.31 2.76
C GLY A 46 -11.22 9.85 3.83
N ASN A 47 -11.23 9.22 5.01
CA ASN A 47 -11.98 9.69 6.17
C ASN A 47 -11.52 11.09 6.60
N ALA A 48 -10.21 11.30 6.74
CA ALA A 48 -9.65 12.62 7.06
C ALA A 48 -9.98 13.69 5.99
N ALA A 49 -10.08 13.31 4.71
CA ALA A 49 -10.53 14.21 3.65
C ALA A 49 -12.01 14.59 3.79
N ARG A 50 -12.85 13.60 4.10
CA ARG A 50 -14.29 13.75 4.30
C ARG A 50 -14.60 14.63 5.50
N ASP A 51 -13.89 14.46 6.61
CA ASP A 51 -14.03 15.29 7.82
C ASP A 51 -13.69 16.75 7.54
N ASN A 52 -12.69 16.99 6.68
CA ASN A 52 -12.33 18.31 6.18
C ASN A 52 -13.24 18.83 5.05
N LYS A 53 -14.34 18.12 4.74
CA LYS A 53 -15.32 18.44 3.69
C LYS A 53 -14.67 18.59 2.31
N LYS A 54 -13.66 17.76 2.01
CA LYS A 54 -12.95 17.71 0.72
C LYS A 54 -13.25 16.40 0.00
N SER A 55 -13.43 16.47 -1.31
CA SER A 55 -13.60 15.29 -2.18
C SER A 55 -12.28 14.70 -2.68
N ARG A 56 -11.14 15.36 -2.42
CA ARG A 56 -9.81 14.95 -2.87
C ARG A 56 -8.86 14.80 -1.68
N ILE A 57 -8.17 13.66 -1.64
CA ILE A 57 -7.08 13.41 -0.71
C ILE A 57 -5.89 14.30 -1.07
N ILE A 58 -5.30 14.96 -0.07
CA ILE A 58 -4.09 15.79 -0.19
C ILE A 58 -3.05 15.30 0.84
N PRO A 59 -1.76 15.69 0.73
CA PRO A 59 -0.72 15.24 1.65
C PRO A 59 -1.03 15.44 3.14
N ARG A 60 -1.77 16.51 3.51
CA ARG A 60 -2.21 16.73 4.89
C ARG A 60 -3.10 15.61 5.42
N HIS A 61 -4.00 15.07 4.60
CA HIS A 61 -4.89 13.98 5.02
C HIS A 61 -4.10 12.69 5.26
N LEU A 62 -3.07 12.42 4.46
CA LEU A 62 -2.15 11.30 4.67
C LEU A 62 -1.38 11.48 6.00
N GLN A 63 -0.86 12.68 6.26
CA GLN A 63 -0.14 12.95 7.51
C GLN A 63 -1.04 12.77 8.74
N THR A 64 -2.29 13.27 8.67
CA THR A 64 -3.26 13.11 9.76
C THR A 64 -3.66 11.64 9.96
N ALA A 65 -3.89 10.89 8.87
CA ALA A 65 -4.19 9.46 8.94
C ALA A 65 -3.08 8.67 9.64
N ILE A 66 -1.82 8.87 9.24
CA ILE A 66 -0.67 8.15 9.81
C ILE A 66 -0.47 8.50 11.29
N ARG A 67 -0.54 9.78 11.67
CA ARG A 67 -0.27 10.20 13.05
C ARG A 67 -1.35 9.82 14.06
N ASN A 68 -2.57 9.61 13.60
CA ASN A 68 -3.71 9.31 14.45
C ASN A 68 -3.95 7.81 14.62
N ASP A 69 -3.25 6.98 13.84
CA ASP A 69 -3.32 5.53 13.93
C ASP A 69 -2.10 5.00 14.69
N GLU A 70 -2.32 4.27 15.78
CA GLU A 70 -1.23 3.81 16.66
C GLU A 70 -0.33 2.76 16.00
N GLU A 71 -0.85 2.00 15.03
CA GLU A 71 -0.08 0.96 14.33
C GLU A 71 0.77 1.55 13.18
N LEU A 72 0.38 2.70 12.64
CA LEU A 72 1.06 3.37 11.53
C LEU A 72 2.02 4.51 11.94
N ASN A 73 1.88 5.07 13.15
CA ASN A 73 2.63 6.25 13.61
C ASN A 73 4.10 5.96 13.98
#